data_AF-A0A7Z8QIW0-F1
#
_entry.id   AF-A0A7Z8QIW0-F1
#
_cell.length_a   1.000
_cell.length_b   1.000
_cell.length_c   1.000
_cell.angle_alpha   90.00
_cell.angle_beta   90.00
_cell.angle_gamma   90.00
#
_symmetry.space_group_name_H-M   'P 1'
#
loop_
_entity.id
_entity.type
_entity.pdbx_description
1 polymer ?
#
loop_
_entity_poly.entity_id
_entity_poly.type
_entity_poly.pdbx_seq_one_letter_code
_entity_poly.pdbx_strand_id
1 'polypeptide(L)'
;KQEPRRVITQPYDYSVQDLVNKIREKDIIISPDYQRNYVWVANDEFENKRSRLIESLLLNIPIPVIYFAEQKKTLTYEVIDGQQRLRTFEDFLNDDFKLKELQIRTDVNGKTYSELEQKDKDEIRKRSIRAIVILNDSDEEVKYEVFERLNLGSVELTPQEIRNNTLRGTFNNLLKELALDDSFRKLIKHRLKSDQNNMAHEELVLRFFAYHSSNLKRSDQLSYFLTKYMEDNRNISDDEALELKILFQKTIKKINKFLGDKAFSIFLSKTNTWNTTTNRLVFEAEMLAFSMVDEEKITITPDQFVSELKDRMINDENFKRSLGKSGGRKIQERVETIIDLLKI
;
A
#
# COMPACT_ATOMS: atom_id res chain seq x y z
N LYS A 1 25.94 14.63 -19.02
CA LYS A 1 24.68 15.33 -18.66
C LYS A 1 23.55 14.36 -18.97
N GLN A 2 22.81 13.87 -17.97
CA GLN A 2 21.59 13.11 -18.24
C GLN A 2 20.56 14.07 -18.86
N GLU A 3 19.92 13.65 -19.95
CA GLU A 3 18.81 14.41 -20.51
C GLU A 3 17.68 14.50 -19.48
N PRO A 4 16.97 15.64 -19.39
CA PRO A 4 15.82 15.76 -18.49
C PRO A 4 14.76 14.74 -18.92
N ARG A 5 14.45 13.79 -18.04
CA ARG A 5 13.38 12.82 -18.27
C ARG A 5 12.05 13.57 -18.42
N ARG A 6 11.28 13.29 -19.47
CA ARG A 6 10.02 13.98 -19.78
C ARG A 6 8.84 13.01 -19.66
N VAL A 7 7.73 13.50 -19.13
CA VAL A 7 6.44 12.81 -19.17
C VAL A 7 5.82 13.05 -20.52
N ILE A 8 5.38 11.99 -21.20
CA ILE A 8 4.56 12.10 -22.41
C ILE A 8 3.11 11.88 -22.00
N THR A 9 2.28 12.90 -22.22
CA THR A 9 0.84 12.84 -21.89
C THR A 9 -0.02 13.14 -23.10
N GLN A 10 -1.21 12.55 -23.13
CA GLN A 10 -2.20 12.77 -24.16
C GLN A 10 -3.57 13.05 -23.54
N PRO A 11 -4.21 14.18 -23.88
CA PRO A 11 -5.56 14.49 -23.41
C PRO A 11 -6.62 13.78 -24.25
N TYR A 12 -7.70 13.36 -23.59
CA TYR A 12 -8.89 12.78 -24.19
C TYR A 12 -10.15 13.38 -23.55
N ASP A 13 -11.26 13.36 -24.28
CA ASP A 13 -12.60 13.66 -23.77
C ASP A 13 -13.45 12.42 -23.96
N TYR A 14 -13.85 11.80 -22.85
CA TYR A 14 -14.72 10.63 -22.87
C TYR A 14 -16.10 11.01 -22.34
N SER A 15 -17.16 10.47 -22.96
CA SER A 15 -18.46 10.54 -22.29
C SER A 15 -18.45 9.65 -21.04
N VAL A 16 -19.33 9.95 -20.07
CA VAL A 16 -19.53 9.08 -18.90
C VAL A 16 -19.87 7.65 -19.34
N GLN A 17 -20.70 7.49 -20.38
CA GLN A 17 -21.02 6.18 -20.94
C GLN A 17 -19.78 5.46 -21.49
N ASP A 18 -18.92 6.17 -22.22
CA ASP A 18 -17.70 5.56 -22.80
C ASP A 18 -16.74 5.10 -21.70
N LEU A 19 -16.56 5.90 -20.65
CA LEU A 19 -15.75 5.53 -19.50
C LEU A 19 -16.27 4.24 -18.86
N VAL A 20 -17.59 4.17 -18.57
CA VAL A 20 -18.21 2.99 -17.96
C VAL A 20 -18.13 1.77 -18.88
N ASN A 21 -18.33 1.93 -20.18
CA ASN A 21 -18.19 0.84 -21.13
C ASN A 21 -16.75 0.30 -21.16
N LYS A 22 -15.75 1.19 -21.20
CA LYS A 22 -14.33 0.80 -21.15
C LYS A 22 -13.96 0.08 -19.84
N ILE A 23 -14.57 0.45 -18.72
CA ILE A 23 -14.39 -0.27 -17.46
C ILE A 23 -14.96 -1.69 -17.56
N ARG A 24 -16.20 -1.84 -18.06
CA ARG A 24 -16.86 -3.14 -18.24
C ARG A 24 -16.10 -4.05 -19.21
N GLU A 25 -15.55 -3.48 -20.27
CA GLU A 25 -14.75 -4.17 -21.29
C GLU A 25 -13.31 -4.48 -20.82
N LYS A 26 -12.93 -4.00 -19.63
CA LYS A 26 -11.58 -4.11 -19.04
C LYS A 26 -10.49 -3.38 -19.83
N ASP A 27 -10.87 -2.40 -20.64
CA ASP A 27 -9.98 -1.41 -21.24
C ASP A 27 -9.45 -0.43 -20.17
N ILE A 28 -10.27 -0.10 -19.18
CA ILE A 28 -9.91 0.70 -18.00
C ILE A 28 -9.95 -0.18 -16.76
N ILE A 29 -8.85 -0.25 -16.04
CA ILE A 29 -8.71 -0.96 -14.77
C ILE A 29 -8.75 0.05 -13.63
N ILE A 30 -9.93 0.23 -13.02
CA ILE A 30 -10.16 1.13 -11.87
C ILE A 30 -9.33 0.71 -10.66
N SER A 31 -9.21 -0.59 -10.45
CA SER A 31 -8.39 -1.16 -9.40
C SER A 31 -7.69 -2.40 -9.94
N PRO A 32 -6.36 -2.45 -9.98
CA PRO A 32 -5.70 -3.74 -9.97
C PRO A 32 -6.12 -4.48 -8.69
N ASP A 33 -6.20 -5.81 -8.75
CA ASP A 33 -6.81 -6.73 -7.76
C ASP A 33 -6.48 -6.50 -6.26
N TYR A 34 -5.54 -5.62 -5.94
CA TYR A 34 -4.98 -5.33 -4.63
C TYR A 34 -5.73 -4.24 -3.84
N GLN A 35 -6.62 -3.48 -4.48
CA GLN A 35 -7.50 -2.50 -3.81
C GLN A 35 -8.87 -3.07 -3.44
N ARG A 36 -9.12 -4.39 -3.53
CA ARG A 36 -10.43 -4.98 -3.15
C ARG A 36 -10.85 -4.69 -1.70
N ASN A 37 -9.91 -4.29 -0.83
CA ASN A 37 -10.20 -3.87 0.55
C ASN A 37 -10.63 -2.40 0.66
N TYR A 38 -10.61 -1.64 -0.44
CA TYR A 38 -11.12 -0.27 -0.52
C TYR A 38 -12.63 -0.25 -0.75
N VAL A 39 -13.35 -1.08 0.01
CA VAL A 39 -14.77 -0.87 0.24
C VAL A 39 -14.81 0.14 1.37
N TRP A 40 -15.10 1.40 1.03
CA TRP A 40 -15.55 2.37 2.03
C TRP A 40 -16.63 1.68 2.85
N VAL A 41 -16.48 1.66 4.17
CA VAL A 41 -17.60 1.33 5.04
C VAL A 41 -18.68 2.33 4.67
N ALA A 42 -19.74 1.86 4.01
CA ALA A 42 -20.85 2.69 3.56
C ALA A 42 -21.31 3.53 4.77
N ASN A 43 -20.98 4.81 4.73
CA ASN A 43 -21.37 5.77 5.74
C ASN A 43 -22.08 6.93 5.03
N ASP A 44 -22.89 7.67 5.78
CA ASP A 44 -23.75 8.67 5.17
C ASP A 44 -22.97 9.76 4.43
N GLU A 45 -21.79 10.14 4.93
CA GLU A 45 -20.93 11.13 4.29
C GLU A 45 -20.43 10.70 2.90
N PHE A 46 -20.09 9.42 2.72
CA PHE A 46 -19.64 8.89 1.43
C PHE A 46 -20.75 8.85 0.40
N GLU A 47 -21.91 8.30 0.78
CA GLU A 47 -23.08 8.22 -0.10
C GLU A 47 -23.58 9.62 -0.50
N ASN A 48 -23.44 10.61 0.38
CA ASN A 48 -23.72 12.01 0.07
C ASN A 48 -22.74 12.60 -0.96
N LYS A 49 -21.44 12.28 -0.87
CA LYS A 49 -20.44 12.72 -1.85
C LYS A 49 -20.70 12.14 -3.25
N ARG A 50 -21.10 10.86 -3.32
CA ARG A 50 -21.45 10.20 -4.58
C ARG A 50 -22.71 10.80 -5.22
N SER A 51 -23.74 11.04 -4.41
CA SER A 51 -24.97 11.71 -4.88
C SER A 51 -24.67 13.10 -5.43
N ARG A 52 -23.87 13.92 -4.73
CA ARG A 52 -23.46 15.26 -5.20
C ARG A 52 -22.65 15.24 -6.48
N LEU A 53 -21.84 14.20 -6.70
CA LEU A 53 -21.11 14.03 -7.96
C LEU A 53 -22.09 13.82 -9.14
N ILE A 54 -23.13 13.00 -8.95
CA ILE A 54 -24.17 12.84 -9.98
C ILE A 54 -24.96 14.14 -10.18
N GLU A 55 -25.32 14.85 -9.11
CA GLU A 55 -25.94 16.18 -9.21
C GLU A 55 -25.07 17.17 -9.99
N SER A 56 -23.74 17.08 -9.85
CA SER A 56 -22.81 17.91 -10.64
C SER A 56 -22.87 17.60 -12.13
N LEU A 57 -23.07 16.34 -12.54
CA LEU A 57 -23.28 15.97 -13.95
C LEU A 57 -24.57 16.58 -14.49
N LEU A 58 -25.67 16.44 -13.74
CA LEU A 58 -26.98 17.00 -14.09
C LEU A 58 -26.95 18.53 -14.20
N LEU A 59 -26.19 19.20 -13.34
CA LEU A 59 -26.06 20.65 -13.32
C LEU A 59 -25.00 21.19 -14.30
N ASN A 60 -24.39 20.33 -15.11
CA ASN A 60 -23.33 20.72 -16.03
C ASN A 60 -22.12 21.38 -15.31
N ILE A 61 -21.89 21.03 -14.03
CA ILE A 61 -20.75 21.52 -13.25
C ILE A 61 -19.48 20.80 -13.74
N PRO A 62 -18.35 21.52 -13.93
CA PRO A 62 -17.09 20.90 -14.32
C PRO A 62 -16.63 19.85 -13.29
N ILE A 63 -16.41 18.62 -13.77
CA ILE A 63 -15.78 17.57 -12.98
C ILE A 63 -14.26 17.68 -13.19
N PRO A 64 -13.43 17.48 -12.14
CA PRO A 64 -11.99 17.49 -12.30
C PRO A 64 -11.50 16.46 -13.33
N VAL A 65 -10.26 16.62 -13.79
CA VAL A 65 -9.63 15.71 -14.76
C VAL A 65 -9.43 14.32 -14.16
N ILE A 66 -9.51 13.28 -14.99
CA ILE A 66 -9.15 11.90 -14.66
C ILE A 66 -7.76 11.60 -15.22
N TYR A 67 -6.92 10.91 -14.47
CA TYR A 67 -5.58 10.53 -14.92
C TYR A 67 -5.46 9.03 -15.12
N PHE A 68 -4.90 8.63 -16.24
CA PHE A 68 -4.64 7.23 -16.59
C PHE A 68 -3.15 6.99 -16.84
N ALA A 69 -2.67 5.79 -16.54
CA ALA A 69 -1.39 5.26 -17.01
C ALA A 69 -1.65 4.17 -18.06
N GLU A 70 -1.03 4.28 -19.22
CA GLU A 70 -1.11 3.25 -20.25
C GLU A 70 -0.17 2.07 -19.96
N GLN A 71 -0.71 0.86 -20.03
CA GLN A 71 0.05 -0.37 -19.83
C GLN A 71 0.77 -0.81 -21.11
N LYS A 72 2.08 -1.00 -21.02
CA LYS A 72 2.94 -1.34 -22.17
C LYS A 72 2.54 -2.63 -22.90
N LYS A 73 2.06 -3.66 -22.17
CA LYS A 73 1.79 -4.99 -22.75
C LYS A 73 0.40 -5.11 -23.36
N THR A 74 -0.58 -4.42 -22.78
CA THR A 74 -2.00 -4.61 -23.09
C THR A 74 -2.64 -3.38 -23.71
N LEU A 75 -1.96 -2.22 -23.66
CA LEU A 75 -2.49 -0.90 -24.02
C LEU A 75 -3.75 -0.49 -23.24
N THR A 76 -4.08 -1.22 -22.17
CA THR A 76 -5.15 -0.87 -21.24
C THR A 76 -4.74 0.32 -20.37
N TYR A 77 -5.73 1.03 -19.84
CA TYR A 77 -5.53 2.16 -18.96
C TYR A 77 -5.70 1.77 -17.50
N GLU A 78 -4.78 2.21 -16.67
CA GLU A 78 -4.89 2.09 -15.22
C GLU A 78 -5.16 3.45 -14.60
N VAL A 79 -6.09 3.48 -13.66
CA VAL A 79 -6.52 4.74 -13.07
C VAL A 79 -5.52 5.22 -12.03
N ILE A 80 -4.91 6.37 -12.31
CA ILE A 80 -4.02 7.08 -11.39
C ILE A 80 -4.84 7.91 -10.41
N ASP A 81 -5.73 8.73 -10.93
CA ASP A 81 -6.62 9.59 -10.16
C ASP A 81 -8.02 9.58 -10.78
N GLY A 82 -9.05 9.72 -9.95
CA GLY A 82 -10.45 9.67 -10.37
C GLY A 82 -11.15 8.33 -10.16
N GLN A 83 -10.51 7.38 -9.45
CA GLN A 83 -11.06 6.06 -9.14
C GLN A 83 -12.48 6.14 -8.55
N GLN A 84 -12.68 6.99 -7.54
CA GLN A 84 -13.98 7.15 -6.88
C GLN A 84 -15.05 7.75 -7.80
N ARG A 85 -14.65 8.65 -8.72
CA ARG A 85 -15.56 9.24 -9.71
C ARG A 85 -16.01 8.18 -10.71
N LEU A 86 -15.07 7.41 -11.25
CA LEU A 86 -15.34 6.31 -12.17
C LEU A 86 -16.23 5.23 -11.54
N ARG A 87 -15.95 4.81 -10.31
CA ARG A 87 -16.82 3.88 -9.56
C ARG A 87 -18.22 4.45 -9.36
N THR A 88 -18.32 5.72 -8.99
CA THR A 88 -19.63 6.35 -8.80
C THR A 88 -20.44 6.37 -10.10
N PHE A 89 -19.79 6.64 -11.24
CA PHE A 89 -20.44 6.59 -12.54
C PHE A 89 -20.90 5.18 -12.89
N GLU A 90 -20.03 4.18 -12.74
CA GLU A 90 -20.35 2.77 -13.00
C GLU A 90 -21.52 2.31 -12.14
N ASP A 91 -21.40 2.45 -10.82
CA ASP A 91 -22.39 2.00 -9.86
C ASP A 91 -23.74 2.71 -10.06
N PHE A 92 -23.75 4.02 -10.35
CA PHE A 92 -25.02 4.73 -10.56
C PHE A 92 -25.70 4.25 -11.84
N LEU A 93 -24.96 4.09 -12.93
CA LEU A 93 -25.49 3.58 -14.21
C LEU A 93 -25.96 2.12 -14.12
N ASN A 94 -25.56 1.39 -13.08
CA ASN A 94 -26.01 0.02 -12.76
C ASN A 94 -27.18 -0.03 -11.78
N ASP A 95 -27.71 1.11 -11.32
CA ASP A 95 -28.73 1.21 -10.26
C ASP A 95 -28.28 0.70 -8.88
N ASP A 96 -26.97 0.70 -8.59
CA ASP A 96 -26.42 0.17 -7.33
C ASP A 96 -26.69 1.08 -6.11
N PHE A 97 -27.09 2.33 -6.33
CA PHE A 97 -27.51 3.25 -5.25
C PHE A 97 -28.55 4.28 -5.72
N LYS A 98 -29.27 4.86 -4.75
CA LYS A 98 -30.24 5.93 -4.95
C LYS A 98 -29.65 7.27 -4.56
N LEU A 99 -29.98 8.33 -5.31
CA LEU A 99 -29.54 9.69 -4.97
C LEU A 99 -30.16 10.13 -3.65
N LYS A 100 -29.37 10.76 -2.78
CA LYS A 100 -29.85 11.26 -1.49
C LYS A 100 -29.24 12.61 -1.12
N GLU A 101 -29.96 13.34 -0.27
CA GLU A 101 -29.55 14.63 0.32
C GLU A 101 -29.12 15.71 -0.69
N LEU A 102 -29.59 15.61 -1.95
CA LEU A 102 -29.39 16.65 -2.96
C LEU A 102 -30.18 17.90 -2.58
N GLN A 103 -29.58 19.07 -2.78
CA GLN A 103 -30.16 20.36 -2.38
C GLN A 103 -30.71 21.15 -3.56
N ILE A 104 -30.18 20.94 -4.77
CA ILE A 104 -30.55 21.68 -5.97
C ILE A 104 -31.48 20.83 -6.83
N ARG A 105 -31.07 19.59 -7.14
CA ARG A 105 -31.89 18.59 -7.84
C ARG A 105 -32.63 17.70 -6.84
N THR A 106 -33.47 18.31 -6.00
CA THR A 106 -34.27 17.56 -5.01
C THR A 106 -35.30 16.62 -5.66
N ASP A 107 -35.69 16.91 -6.90
CA ASP A 107 -36.63 16.14 -7.73
C ASP A 107 -36.14 14.74 -8.11
N VAL A 108 -34.83 14.49 -8.01
CA VAL A 108 -34.22 13.18 -8.28
C VAL A 108 -33.76 12.44 -7.02
N ASN A 109 -33.96 13.01 -5.83
CA ASN A 109 -33.72 12.29 -4.58
C ASN A 109 -34.59 11.03 -4.49
N GLY A 110 -34.02 9.94 -3.99
CA GLY A 110 -34.64 8.62 -3.89
C GLY A 110 -34.65 7.81 -5.19
N LYS A 111 -34.18 8.38 -6.30
CA LYS A 111 -34.17 7.72 -7.61
C LYS A 111 -32.84 7.03 -7.91
N THR A 112 -32.89 5.84 -8.51
CA THR A 112 -31.78 5.22 -9.24
C THR A 112 -31.70 5.75 -10.68
N TYR A 113 -30.68 5.39 -11.44
CA TYR A 113 -30.50 5.86 -12.82
C TYR A 113 -31.69 5.47 -13.72
N SER A 114 -32.19 4.24 -13.62
CA SER A 114 -33.33 3.77 -14.41
C SER A 114 -34.66 4.45 -14.06
N GLU A 115 -34.79 4.99 -12.85
CA GLU A 115 -35.96 5.74 -12.38
C GLU A 115 -35.95 7.22 -12.83
N LEU A 116 -34.86 7.71 -13.41
CA LEU A 116 -34.76 9.09 -13.93
C LEU A 116 -35.53 9.29 -15.24
N GLU A 117 -35.91 10.55 -15.50
CA GLU A 117 -36.45 10.95 -16.81
C GLU A 117 -35.38 10.79 -17.91
N GLN A 118 -35.83 10.58 -19.15
CA GLN A 118 -34.91 10.35 -20.27
C GLN A 118 -33.94 11.52 -20.49
N LYS A 119 -34.37 12.75 -20.19
CA LYS A 119 -33.53 13.94 -20.27
C LYS A 119 -32.36 13.87 -19.28
N ASP A 120 -32.64 13.59 -18.01
CA ASP A 120 -31.61 13.47 -16.97
C ASP A 120 -30.65 12.31 -17.24
N LYS A 121 -31.17 11.17 -17.73
CA LYS A 121 -30.35 10.03 -18.17
C LYS A 121 -29.36 10.43 -19.25
N ASP A 122 -29.80 11.25 -20.19
CA ASP A 122 -28.99 11.77 -21.29
C ASP A 122 -27.96 12.79 -20.82
N GLU A 123 -28.34 13.71 -19.94
CA GLU A 123 -27.44 14.71 -19.33
C GLU A 123 -26.28 14.04 -18.59
N ILE A 124 -26.54 12.94 -17.88
CA ILE A 124 -25.53 12.15 -17.18
C ILE A 124 -24.65 11.39 -18.19
N ARG A 125 -25.24 10.51 -19.03
CA ARG A 125 -24.46 9.56 -19.83
C ARG A 125 -23.63 10.22 -20.93
N LYS A 126 -24.12 11.33 -21.49
CA LYS A 126 -23.45 12.07 -22.57
C LYS A 126 -22.47 13.12 -22.04
N ARG A 127 -22.38 13.31 -20.72
CA ARG A 127 -21.47 14.27 -20.12
C ARG A 127 -20.02 13.95 -20.50
N SER A 128 -19.31 14.93 -21.04
CA SER A 128 -17.88 14.80 -21.35
C SER A 128 -17.03 15.00 -20.10
N ILE A 129 -16.07 14.10 -19.89
CA ILE A 129 -15.10 14.12 -18.81
C ILE A 129 -13.69 14.13 -19.42
N ARG A 130 -12.91 15.13 -19.03
CA ARG A 130 -11.51 15.27 -19.45
C ARG A 130 -10.67 14.17 -18.79
N ALA A 131 -9.92 13.45 -19.61
CA ALA A 131 -8.90 12.51 -19.16
C ALA A 131 -7.52 12.90 -19.68
N ILE A 132 -6.47 12.63 -18.91
CA ILE A 132 -5.06 12.74 -19.32
C ILE A 132 -4.43 11.36 -19.17
N VAL A 133 -3.96 10.80 -20.28
CA VAL A 133 -3.25 9.51 -20.30
C VAL A 133 -1.76 9.77 -20.29
N ILE A 134 -1.04 9.19 -19.34
CA ILE A 134 0.42 9.10 -19.32
C ILE A 134 0.81 7.90 -20.17
N LEU A 135 1.48 8.16 -21.29
CA LEU A 135 1.81 7.14 -22.26
C LEU A 135 2.94 6.23 -21.76
N ASN A 136 2.93 4.99 -22.25
CA ASN A 136 3.87 3.97 -21.79
C ASN A 136 5.34 4.27 -22.12
N ASP A 137 5.59 5.14 -23.12
CA ASP A 137 6.90 5.68 -23.51
C ASP A 137 7.56 6.58 -22.44
N SER A 138 6.81 6.95 -21.39
CA SER A 138 7.37 7.67 -20.25
C SER A 138 8.22 6.73 -19.38
N ASP A 139 9.33 7.26 -18.84
CA ASP A 139 10.18 6.59 -17.86
C ASP A 139 9.37 6.19 -16.60
N GLU A 140 9.62 4.99 -16.06
CA GLU A 140 8.82 4.42 -14.95
C GLU A 140 9.01 5.19 -13.63
N GLU A 141 10.22 5.70 -13.36
CA GLU A 141 10.47 6.56 -12.19
C GLU A 141 9.68 7.86 -12.32
N VAL A 142 9.58 8.40 -13.55
CA VAL A 142 8.79 9.60 -13.83
C VAL A 142 7.29 9.34 -13.71
N LYS A 143 6.79 8.17 -14.14
CA LYS A 143 5.38 7.77 -13.90
C LYS A 143 5.09 7.72 -12.41
N TYR A 144 6.00 7.15 -11.61
CA TYR A 144 5.89 7.14 -10.15
C TYR A 144 5.84 8.56 -9.58
N GLU A 145 6.72 9.46 -10.03
CA GLU A 145 6.76 10.84 -9.54
C GLU A 145 5.49 11.64 -9.89
N VAL A 146 4.94 11.45 -11.10
CA VAL A 146 3.65 12.06 -11.47
C VAL A 146 2.52 11.50 -10.61
N PHE A 147 2.51 10.19 -10.37
CA PHE A 147 1.53 9.55 -9.50
C PHE A 147 1.59 10.10 -8.07
N GLU A 148 2.79 10.21 -7.50
CA GLU A 148 3.02 10.79 -6.16
C GLU A 148 2.53 12.24 -6.09
N ARG A 149 2.81 13.06 -7.10
CA ARG A 149 2.38 14.47 -7.14
C ARG A 149 0.87 14.65 -7.32
N LEU A 150 0.22 13.79 -8.12
CA LEU A 150 -1.23 13.85 -8.32
C LEU A 150 -1.99 13.38 -7.07
N ASN A 151 -1.45 12.40 -6.34
CA ASN A 151 -2.02 11.90 -5.09
C ASN A 151 -2.04 12.92 -3.95
N LEU A 152 -1.24 13.99 -4.02
CA LEU A 152 -1.25 15.08 -3.02
C LEU A 152 -2.60 15.81 -2.95
N GLY A 153 -3.47 15.68 -3.97
CA GLY A 153 -4.78 16.34 -4.05
C GLY A 153 -5.99 15.47 -3.71
N SER A 154 -5.82 14.16 -3.45
CA SER A 154 -6.91 13.19 -3.21
C SER A 154 -6.67 12.37 -1.93
N VAL A 155 -7.29 11.19 -1.77
CA VAL A 155 -6.92 10.30 -0.65
C VAL A 155 -5.53 9.78 -0.92
N GLU A 156 -4.56 10.27 -0.14
CA GLU A 156 -3.13 10.02 -0.35
C GLU A 156 -2.83 8.52 -0.25
N LEU A 157 -2.44 7.92 -1.39
CA LEU A 157 -1.89 6.57 -1.42
C LEU A 157 -0.51 6.58 -0.77
N THR A 158 -0.24 5.58 0.06
CA THR A 158 1.07 5.41 0.67
C THR A 158 2.14 5.07 -0.37
N PRO A 159 3.43 5.36 -0.11
CA PRO A 159 4.49 5.00 -1.03
C PRO A 159 4.49 3.52 -1.43
N GLN A 160 4.08 2.62 -0.52
CA GLN A 160 4.00 1.20 -0.84
C GLN A 160 2.84 0.87 -1.80
N GLU A 161 1.69 1.53 -1.68
CA GLU A 161 0.59 1.40 -2.64
C GLU A 161 0.98 1.92 -4.03
N ILE A 162 1.76 3.02 -4.09
CA ILE A 162 2.31 3.52 -5.36
C ILE A 162 3.23 2.46 -5.98
N ARG A 163 4.22 1.96 -5.22
CA ARG A 163 5.15 0.92 -5.71
C ARG A 163 4.42 -0.33 -6.19
N ASN A 164 3.41 -0.77 -5.44
CA ASN A 164 2.62 -1.92 -5.83
C ASN A 164 1.97 -1.75 -7.21
N ASN A 165 1.50 -0.53 -7.52
CA ASN A 165 0.85 -0.23 -8.78
C ASN A 165 1.85 -0.07 -9.94
N THR A 166 2.96 0.63 -9.71
CA THR A 166 3.94 0.95 -10.76
C THR A 166 4.97 -0.15 -10.99
N LEU A 167 5.42 -0.84 -9.93
CA LEU A 167 6.51 -1.83 -9.96
C LEU A 167 6.01 -3.28 -9.90
N ARG A 168 5.11 -3.63 -10.81
CA ARG A 168 4.55 -5.00 -10.87
C ARG A 168 5.56 -6.02 -11.37
N GLY A 169 5.50 -7.23 -10.81
CA GLY A 169 6.30 -8.38 -11.24
C GLY A 169 6.24 -9.50 -10.21
N THR A 170 7.04 -10.56 -10.41
CA THR A 170 7.07 -11.76 -9.55
C THR A 170 7.43 -11.43 -8.11
N PHE A 171 8.37 -10.50 -7.89
CA PHE A 171 8.75 -10.08 -6.54
C PHE A 171 7.61 -9.34 -5.83
N ASN A 172 6.90 -8.44 -6.51
CA ASN A 172 5.72 -7.77 -5.93
C ASN A 172 4.63 -8.78 -5.53
N ASN A 173 4.44 -9.83 -6.32
CA ASN A 173 3.49 -10.90 -5.99
C ASN A 173 3.94 -11.68 -4.76
N LEU A 174 5.23 -11.99 -4.65
CA LEU A 174 5.81 -12.64 -3.47
C LEU A 174 5.62 -11.80 -2.19
N LEU A 175 5.84 -10.48 -2.25
CA LEU A 175 5.64 -9.60 -1.09
C LEU A 175 4.21 -9.69 -0.54
N LYS A 176 3.22 -9.74 -1.43
CA LYS A 176 1.79 -9.89 -1.06
C LYS A 176 1.51 -11.26 -0.48
N GLU A 177 2.02 -12.31 -1.13
CA GLU A 177 1.87 -13.67 -0.63
C GLU A 177 2.38 -13.79 0.81
N LEU A 178 3.59 -13.28 1.09
CA LEU A 178 4.18 -13.31 2.41
C LEU A 178 3.47 -12.41 3.41
N ALA A 179 2.92 -11.27 2.98
CA ALA A 179 2.07 -10.42 3.80
C ALA A 179 0.73 -11.08 4.18
N LEU A 180 0.28 -12.06 3.39
CA LEU A 180 -0.90 -12.88 3.69
C LEU A 180 -0.59 -14.12 4.55
N ASP A 181 0.68 -14.42 4.84
CA ASP A 181 1.06 -15.60 5.62
C ASP A 181 0.47 -15.56 7.05
N ASP A 182 -0.23 -16.62 7.44
CA ASP A 182 -0.93 -16.70 8.72
C ASP A 182 0.01 -16.66 9.92
N SER A 183 1.21 -17.23 9.80
CA SER A 183 2.19 -17.24 10.89
C SER A 183 2.74 -15.83 11.12
N PHE A 184 2.97 -15.10 10.03
CA PHE A 184 3.36 -13.69 10.10
C PHE A 184 2.24 -12.82 10.68
N ARG A 185 1.00 -12.96 10.18
CA ARG A 185 -0.15 -12.16 10.62
C ARG A 185 -0.50 -12.36 12.09
N LYS A 186 -0.32 -13.57 12.63
CA LYS A 186 -0.53 -13.85 14.06
C LYS A 186 0.45 -13.10 14.97
N LEU A 187 1.65 -12.78 14.49
CA LEU A 187 2.66 -12.03 15.25
C LEU A 187 2.48 -10.51 15.15
N ILE A 188 1.85 -10.02 14.09
CA ILE A 188 1.64 -8.59 13.89
C ILE A 188 0.44 -8.09 14.68
N LYS A 189 0.69 -7.14 15.59
CA LYS A 189 -0.35 -6.51 16.40
C LYS A 189 -0.81 -5.23 15.71
N HIS A 190 -1.99 -5.29 15.11
CA HIS A 190 -2.56 -4.20 14.34
C HIS A 190 -2.99 -3.00 15.18
N ARG A 191 -2.74 -1.80 14.67
CA ARG A 191 -3.57 -0.64 14.97
C ARG A 191 -4.82 -0.73 14.08
N LEU A 192 -5.99 -0.89 14.72
CA LEU A 192 -7.36 -0.67 14.22
C LEU A 192 -7.47 -0.39 12.69
N LYS A 193 -7.87 -1.36 11.86
CA LYS A 193 -8.36 -1.25 10.45
C LYS A 193 -7.54 -0.44 9.41
N SER A 194 -6.88 0.67 9.74
CA SER A 194 -6.13 1.55 8.84
C SER A 194 -4.83 0.93 8.33
N ASP A 195 -4.16 0.09 9.14
CA ASP A 195 -2.89 -0.53 8.74
C ASP A 195 -3.06 -1.66 7.72
N GLN A 196 -4.25 -2.27 7.62
CA GLN A 196 -4.55 -3.30 6.63
C GLN A 196 -4.80 -2.71 5.23
N ASN A 197 -5.16 -1.42 5.15
CA ASN A 197 -5.59 -0.79 3.90
C ASN A 197 -4.44 -0.08 3.15
N ASN A 198 -3.29 0.10 3.79
CA ASN A 198 -2.18 0.90 3.27
C ASN A 198 -0.95 0.06 2.85
N MET A 199 -1.15 -1.25 2.62
CA MET A 199 -0.09 -2.20 2.29
C MET A 199 1.10 -2.20 3.28
N ALA A 200 0.82 -1.94 4.56
CA ALA A 200 1.87 -1.80 5.58
C ALA A 200 2.60 -3.13 5.82
N HIS A 201 1.91 -4.25 5.65
CA HIS A 201 2.50 -5.58 5.80
C HIS A 201 3.49 -5.88 4.67
N GLU A 202 3.11 -5.58 3.45
CA GLU A 202 3.96 -5.69 2.26
C GLU A 202 5.18 -4.77 2.40
N GLU A 203 5.02 -3.56 2.93
CA GLU A 203 6.15 -2.67 3.21
C GLU A 203 7.10 -3.27 4.26
N LEU A 204 6.59 -3.93 5.31
CA LEU A 204 7.44 -4.61 6.30
C LEU A 204 8.24 -5.75 5.67
N VAL A 205 7.60 -6.60 4.86
CA VAL A 205 8.26 -7.68 4.13
C VAL A 205 9.33 -7.10 3.17
N LEU A 206 9.00 -6.03 2.44
CA LEU A 206 9.93 -5.35 1.55
C LEU A 206 11.14 -4.78 2.30
N ARG A 207 10.91 -4.13 3.45
CA ARG A 207 11.98 -3.61 4.31
C ARG A 207 12.91 -4.73 4.76
N PHE A 208 12.36 -5.87 5.19
CA PHE A 208 13.17 -7.03 5.57
C PHE A 208 14.12 -7.46 4.45
N PHE A 209 13.61 -7.73 3.24
CA PHE A 209 14.45 -8.17 2.12
C PHE A 209 15.45 -7.11 1.68
N ALA A 210 15.03 -5.84 1.57
CA ALA A 210 15.91 -4.76 1.16
C ALA A 210 17.10 -4.60 2.12
N TYR A 211 16.85 -4.60 3.44
CA TYR A 211 17.91 -4.51 4.44
C TYR A 211 18.74 -5.78 4.57
N HIS A 212 18.14 -6.95 4.38
CA HIS A 212 18.86 -8.22 4.39
C HIS A 212 19.86 -8.28 3.23
N SER A 213 19.41 -7.95 2.01
CA SER A 213 20.24 -7.93 0.81
C SER A 213 21.31 -6.85 0.83
N SER A 214 21.09 -5.73 1.52
CA SER A 214 22.04 -4.62 1.58
C SER A 214 23.02 -4.70 2.76
N ASN A 215 23.04 -5.82 3.51
CA ASN A 215 23.81 -5.96 4.74
C ASN A 215 23.56 -4.81 5.72
N LEU A 216 22.29 -4.48 5.96
CA LEU A 216 21.79 -3.44 6.87
C LEU A 216 22.12 -1.99 6.43
N LYS A 217 22.74 -1.78 5.26
CA LYS A 217 23.18 -0.47 4.81
C LYS A 217 22.15 0.21 3.93
N ARG A 218 22.04 1.54 4.09
CA ARG A 218 21.26 2.43 3.22
C ARG A 218 21.86 3.83 3.22
N SER A 219 22.24 4.33 2.05
CA SER A 219 22.72 5.71 1.85
C SER A 219 21.58 6.71 1.63
N ASP A 220 20.49 6.25 1.03
CA ASP A 220 19.44 7.12 0.51
C ASP A 220 18.23 7.23 1.46
N GLN A 221 17.25 8.05 1.09
CA GLN A 221 15.96 8.10 1.77
C GLN A 221 15.25 6.74 1.70
N LEU A 222 14.48 6.39 2.75
CA LEU A 222 13.78 5.10 2.83
C LEU A 222 12.95 4.81 1.59
N SER A 223 12.14 5.78 1.16
CA SER A 223 11.23 5.59 0.04
C SER A 223 11.98 5.22 -1.24
N TYR A 224 13.02 5.98 -1.57
CA TYR A 224 13.86 5.73 -2.74
C TYR A 224 14.58 4.37 -2.66
N PHE A 225 15.16 4.05 -1.49
CA PHE A 225 15.84 2.77 -1.28
C PHE A 225 14.93 1.56 -1.52
N LEU A 226 13.70 1.59 -1.01
CA LEU A 226 12.74 0.50 -1.21
C LEU A 226 12.24 0.43 -2.66
N THR A 227 12.03 1.59 -3.31
CA THR A 227 11.63 1.66 -4.73
C THR A 227 12.72 1.03 -5.60
N LYS A 228 13.98 1.44 -5.42
CA LYS A 228 15.11 0.91 -6.17
C LYS A 228 15.30 -0.61 -5.97
N TYR A 229 15.21 -1.08 -4.73
CA TYR A 229 15.30 -2.52 -4.46
C TYR A 229 14.19 -3.31 -5.18
N MET A 230 12.97 -2.77 -5.21
CA MET A 230 11.83 -3.40 -5.88
C MET A 230 11.94 -3.33 -7.41
N GLU A 231 12.55 -2.29 -7.97
CA GLU A 231 12.90 -2.19 -9.40
C GLU A 231 13.96 -3.22 -9.80
N ASP A 232 15.07 -3.28 -9.06
CA ASP A 232 16.19 -4.19 -9.33
C ASP A 232 15.75 -5.67 -9.26
N ASN A 233 14.77 -5.98 -8.40
CA ASN A 233 14.23 -7.32 -8.20
C ASN A 233 12.84 -7.51 -8.84
N ARG A 234 12.41 -6.65 -9.78
CA ARG A 234 11.02 -6.65 -10.27
C ARG A 234 10.55 -8.02 -10.78
N ASN A 235 11.40 -8.72 -11.54
CA ASN A 235 11.09 -9.98 -12.21
C ASN A 235 12.08 -11.09 -11.82
N ILE A 236 12.20 -11.40 -10.54
CA ILE A 236 12.94 -12.57 -10.06
C ILE A 236 12.36 -13.88 -10.63
N SER A 237 13.21 -14.90 -10.73
CA SER A 237 12.85 -16.27 -11.10
C SER A 237 12.04 -16.98 -10.01
N ASP A 238 11.39 -18.09 -10.37
CA ASP A 238 10.62 -18.91 -9.42
C ASP A 238 11.53 -19.52 -8.33
N ASP A 239 12.76 -19.88 -8.67
CA ASP A 239 13.75 -20.41 -7.73
C ASP A 239 14.18 -19.33 -6.71
N GLU A 240 14.50 -18.11 -7.18
CA GLU A 240 14.81 -16.98 -6.29
C GLU A 240 13.61 -16.63 -5.39
N ALA A 241 12.39 -16.66 -5.94
CA ALA A 241 11.18 -16.41 -5.15
C ALA A 241 10.99 -17.47 -4.06
N LEU A 242 11.26 -18.74 -4.37
CA LEU A 242 11.20 -19.84 -3.41
C LEU A 242 12.25 -19.69 -2.30
N GLU A 243 13.48 -19.31 -2.64
CA GLU A 243 14.55 -19.07 -1.66
C GLU A 243 14.18 -17.95 -0.68
N LEU A 244 13.71 -16.81 -1.19
CA LEU A 244 13.27 -15.68 -0.38
C LEU A 244 12.08 -16.05 0.52
N LYS A 245 11.13 -16.84 -0.01
CA LYS A 245 9.99 -17.36 0.77
C LYS A 245 10.46 -18.26 1.92
N ILE A 246 11.36 -19.20 1.65
CA ILE A 246 11.91 -20.11 2.67
C ILE A 246 12.66 -19.32 3.74
N LEU A 247 13.47 -18.33 3.35
CA LEU A 247 14.19 -17.45 4.28
C LEU A 247 13.22 -16.73 5.22
N PHE A 248 12.18 -16.12 4.66
CA PHE A 248 11.16 -15.40 5.44
C PHE A 248 10.43 -16.34 6.42
N GLN A 249 9.93 -17.48 5.94
CA GLN A 249 9.17 -18.43 6.76
C GLN A 249 10.02 -19.06 7.88
N LYS A 250 11.28 -19.41 7.60
CA LYS A 250 12.22 -19.87 8.64
C LYS A 250 12.46 -18.81 9.71
N THR A 251 12.58 -17.55 9.30
CA THR A 251 12.79 -16.42 10.22
C THR A 251 11.57 -16.19 11.11
N ILE A 252 10.37 -16.18 10.53
CA ILE A 252 9.10 -16.08 11.28
C ILE A 252 8.93 -17.22 12.27
N LYS A 253 9.27 -18.46 11.88
CA LYS A 253 9.22 -19.62 12.78
C LYS A 253 10.12 -19.44 14.00
N LYS A 254 11.35 -18.95 13.81
CA LYS A 254 12.28 -18.64 14.90
C LYS A 254 11.72 -17.55 15.82
N ILE A 255 11.23 -16.46 15.26
CA ILE A 255 10.63 -15.36 16.05
C ILE A 255 9.43 -15.85 16.85
N ASN A 256 8.54 -16.63 16.25
CA ASN A 256 7.39 -17.17 16.97
C ASN A 256 7.81 -18.06 18.14
N LYS A 257 8.87 -18.86 17.99
CA LYS A 257 9.41 -19.72 19.05
C LYS A 257 10.00 -18.92 20.23
N PHE A 258 10.75 -17.85 19.94
CA PHE A 258 11.49 -17.10 20.98
C PHE A 258 10.70 -15.94 21.59
N LEU A 259 9.86 -15.28 20.79
CA LEU A 259 9.15 -14.06 21.19
C LEU A 259 7.64 -14.27 21.29
N GLY A 260 7.05 -15.11 20.43
CA GLY A 260 5.61 -15.36 20.41
C GLY A 260 4.79 -14.08 20.39
N ASP A 261 3.89 -13.94 21.36
CA ASP A 261 3.02 -12.75 21.53
C ASP A 261 3.78 -11.45 21.83
N LYS A 262 5.09 -11.50 22.10
CA LYS A 262 5.92 -10.33 22.43
C LYS A 262 6.68 -9.79 21.22
N ALA A 263 6.63 -10.51 20.10
CA ALA A 263 7.30 -10.12 18.87
C ALA A 263 6.91 -8.69 18.46
N PHE A 264 7.89 -8.00 17.88
CA PHE A 264 7.75 -6.71 17.24
C PHE A 264 7.20 -5.61 18.16
N SER A 265 7.32 -5.76 19.48
CA SER A 265 6.69 -4.90 20.48
C SER A 265 7.73 -4.24 21.37
N ILE A 266 7.49 -3.02 21.81
CA ILE A 266 8.33 -2.36 22.82
C ILE A 266 7.79 -2.67 24.21
N PHE A 267 8.65 -3.06 25.14
CA PHE A 267 8.30 -3.19 26.54
C PHE A 267 8.23 -1.81 27.23
N LEU A 268 7.11 -1.52 27.90
CA LEU A 268 6.86 -0.25 28.58
C LEU A 268 7.12 -0.39 30.08
N SER A 269 8.19 0.23 30.57
CA SER A 269 8.56 0.17 32.00
C SER A 269 7.49 0.78 32.91
N LYS A 270 6.84 1.87 32.48
CA LYS A 270 5.82 2.58 33.28
C LYS A 270 4.60 1.73 33.61
N THR A 271 4.16 0.89 32.67
CA THR A 271 2.96 0.05 32.80
C THR A 271 3.30 -1.43 32.97
N ASN A 272 4.60 -1.77 33.05
CA ASN A 272 5.15 -3.13 33.12
C ASN A 272 4.51 -4.10 32.10
N THR A 273 4.25 -3.63 30.89
CA THR A 273 3.51 -4.36 29.84
C THR A 273 4.17 -4.17 28.47
N TRP A 274 3.99 -5.15 27.59
CA TRP A 274 4.36 -5.01 26.18
C TRP A 274 3.35 -4.15 25.46
N ASN A 275 3.83 -3.27 24.59
CA ASN A 275 2.94 -2.49 23.75
C ASN A 275 2.04 -3.41 22.91
N THR A 276 0.79 -2.99 22.71
CA THR A 276 -0.22 -3.71 21.95
C THR A 276 -0.16 -3.41 20.45
N THR A 277 0.80 -2.59 20.01
CA THR A 277 1.02 -2.27 18.60
C THR A 277 2.40 -2.72 18.15
N THR A 278 2.49 -3.25 16.93
CA THR A 278 3.76 -3.54 16.28
C THR A 278 4.58 -2.25 16.07
N ASN A 279 5.84 -2.29 16.48
CA ASN A 279 6.82 -1.25 16.21
C ASN A 279 7.67 -1.65 14.98
N ARG A 280 7.65 -0.81 13.94
CA ARG A 280 8.36 -1.08 12.67
C ARG A 280 9.88 -1.22 12.82
N LEU A 281 10.50 -0.51 13.78
CA LEU A 281 11.96 -0.56 13.99
C LEU A 281 12.39 -1.81 14.76
N VAL A 282 11.54 -2.25 15.70
CA VAL A 282 11.72 -3.55 16.40
C VAL A 282 11.53 -4.70 15.41
N PHE A 283 10.49 -4.61 14.56
CA PHE A 283 10.28 -5.58 13.48
C PHE A 283 11.52 -5.79 12.62
N GLU A 284 12.11 -4.70 12.12
CA GLU A 284 13.33 -4.78 11.32
C GLU A 284 14.46 -5.48 12.09
N ALA A 285 14.68 -5.07 13.34
CA ALA A 285 15.78 -5.57 14.14
C ALA A 285 15.63 -7.07 14.42
N GLU A 286 14.46 -7.51 14.86
CA GLU A 286 14.17 -8.92 15.17
C GLU A 286 14.24 -9.78 13.91
N MET A 287 13.59 -9.38 12.81
CA MET A 287 13.63 -10.13 11.55
C MET A 287 15.05 -10.31 11.04
N LEU A 288 15.84 -9.24 11.01
CA LEU A 288 17.20 -9.28 10.48
C LEU A 288 18.15 -10.06 11.40
N ALA A 289 18.05 -9.88 12.72
CA ALA A 289 18.87 -10.63 13.67
C ALA A 289 18.56 -12.13 13.61
N PHE A 290 17.29 -12.52 13.68
CA PHE A 290 16.91 -13.92 13.61
C PHE A 290 17.21 -14.54 12.24
N SER A 291 17.16 -13.79 11.13
CA SER A 291 17.50 -14.35 9.81
C SER A 291 18.99 -14.67 9.68
N MET A 292 19.86 -13.94 10.37
CA MET A 292 21.33 -14.09 10.32
C MET A 292 21.87 -15.24 11.18
N VAL A 293 21.03 -15.89 11.99
CA VAL A 293 21.46 -16.86 13.00
C VAL A 293 20.80 -18.22 12.77
N ASP A 294 21.61 -19.28 12.76
CA ASP A 294 21.11 -20.66 12.72
C ASP A 294 20.50 -21.05 14.08
N GLU A 295 19.32 -21.66 14.06
CA GLU A 295 18.58 -22.00 15.30
C GLU A 295 19.39 -22.91 16.24
N GLU A 296 20.22 -23.79 15.68
CA GLU A 296 21.07 -24.74 16.41
C GLU A 296 22.19 -24.08 17.23
N LYS A 297 22.58 -22.85 16.86
CA LYS A 297 23.61 -22.10 17.57
C LYS A 297 23.06 -21.31 18.75
N ILE A 298 21.74 -21.12 18.84
CA ILE A 298 21.11 -20.31 19.89
C ILE A 298 21.11 -21.11 21.20
N THR A 299 21.92 -20.69 22.17
CA THR A 299 22.05 -21.41 23.46
C THR A 299 21.08 -20.93 24.54
N ILE A 300 20.48 -19.75 24.35
CA ILE A 300 19.53 -19.16 25.30
C ILE A 300 18.13 -19.77 25.16
N THR A 301 17.40 -19.90 26.27
CA THR A 301 15.98 -20.32 26.22
C THR A 301 15.07 -19.15 25.82
N PRO A 302 13.87 -19.40 25.26
CA PRO A 302 12.89 -18.34 24.94
C PRO A 302 12.59 -17.40 26.12
N ASP A 303 12.35 -17.93 27.31
CA ASP A 303 12.02 -17.12 28.50
C ASP A 303 13.18 -16.23 28.94
N GLN A 304 14.41 -16.75 28.88
CA GLN A 304 15.61 -15.97 29.17
C GLN A 304 15.81 -14.85 28.14
N PHE A 305 15.64 -15.15 26.84
CA PHE A 305 15.75 -14.17 25.77
C PHE A 305 14.75 -13.02 25.96
N VAL A 306 13.48 -13.34 26.24
CA VAL A 306 12.44 -12.33 26.51
C VAL A 306 12.80 -11.48 27.73
N SER A 307 13.31 -12.10 28.80
CA SER A 307 13.72 -11.39 30.01
C SER A 307 14.88 -10.43 29.76
N GLU A 308 15.90 -10.86 29.03
CA GLU A 308 17.06 -10.03 28.70
C GLU A 308 16.71 -8.94 27.68
N LEU A 309 15.85 -9.22 26.70
CA LEU A 309 15.34 -8.20 25.78
C LEU A 309 14.56 -7.12 26.53
N LYS A 310 13.69 -7.52 27.47
CA LYS A 310 12.99 -6.59 28.37
C LYS A 310 13.99 -5.74 29.15
N ASP A 311 15.03 -6.35 29.72
CA ASP A 311 16.08 -5.62 30.46
C ASP A 311 16.78 -4.59 29.56
N ARG A 312 17.20 -4.97 28.34
CA ARG A 312 17.81 -4.05 27.37
C ARG A 312 16.88 -2.88 27.02
N MET A 313 15.59 -3.12 26.83
CA MET A 313 14.62 -2.05 26.57
C MET A 313 14.45 -1.08 27.77
N ILE A 314 14.80 -1.48 28.99
CA ILE A 314 14.63 -0.68 30.22
C ILE A 314 15.94 -0.08 30.72
N ASN A 315 17.08 -0.71 30.49
CA ASN A 315 18.34 -0.32 31.13
C ASN A 315 19.43 0.09 30.13
N ASP A 316 19.30 -0.27 28.85
CA ASP A 316 20.24 0.14 27.81
C ASP A 316 19.77 1.43 27.11
N GLU A 317 20.34 2.57 27.53
CA GLU A 317 20.00 3.89 26.96
C GLU A 317 20.31 4.00 25.47
N ASN A 318 21.32 3.28 24.96
CA ASN A 318 21.63 3.29 23.53
C ASN A 318 20.57 2.53 22.75
N PHE A 319 20.19 1.33 23.24
CA PHE A 319 19.13 0.54 22.63
C PHE A 319 17.80 1.30 22.65
N LYS A 320 17.38 1.86 23.79
CA LYS A 320 16.16 2.70 23.88
C LYS A 320 16.12 3.83 22.86
N ARG A 321 17.20 4.60 22.75
CA ARG A 321 17.30 5.71 21.79
C ARG A 321 17.18 5.23 20.36
N SER A 322 17.71 4.04 20.07
CA SER A 322 17.61 3.43 18.74
C SER A 322 16.18 2.99 18.39
N LEU A 323 15.34 2.64 19.37
CA LEU A 323 13.94 2.22 19.15
C LEU A 323 13.00 3.36 18.74
N GLY A 324 13.44 4.62 18.87
CA GLY A 324 12.66 5.81 18.51
C GLY A 324 13.18 6.60 17.30
N LYS A 325 14.28 6.17 16.68
CA LYS A 325 14.93 6.89 15.56
C LYS A 325 15.20 5.98 14.37
N SER A 326 14.79 6.44 13.19
CA SER A 326 15.07 5.79 11.90
C SER A 326 16.49 6.11 11.41
N GLY A 327 17.13 5.18 10.70
CA GLY A 327 18.47 5.38 10.09
C GLY A 327 19.36 4.12 10.05
N GLY A 328 20.27 4.06 9.06
CA GLY A 328 21.16 2.92 8.76
C GLY A 328 22.09 2.52 9.93
N ARG A 329 22.77 3.48 10.55
CA ARG A 329 23.62 3.20 11.71
C ARG A 329 22.82 2.65 12.91
N LYS A 330 21.58 3.11 13.07
CA LYS A 330 20.71 2.69 14.17
C LYS A 330 20.08 1.32 13.95
N ILE A 331 19.85 0.90 12.69
CA ILE A 331 19.40 -0.47 12.41
C ILE A 331 20.50 -1.47 12.73
N GLN A 332 21.75 -1.18 12.37
CA GLN A 332 22.89 -2.04 12.74
C GLN A 332 23.01 -2.20 14.26
N GLU A 333 22.99 -1.10 15.01
CA GLU A 333 23.04 -1.13 16.49
C GLU A 333 21.91 -2.00 17.09
N ARG A 334 20.67 -1.91 16.56
CA ARG A 334 19.54 -2.73 17.03
C ARG A 334 19.73 -4.21 16.72
N VAL A 335 20.16 -4.52 15.49
CA VAL A 335 20.36 -5.91 15.04
C VAL A 335 21.47 -6.57 15.85
N GLU A 336 22.61 -5.89 16.03
CA GLU A 336 23.73 -6.37 16.85
C GLU A 336 23.29 -6.63 18.28
N THR A 337 22.53 -5.71 18.89
CA THR A 337 21.99 -5.91 20.25
C THR A 337 21.14 -7.18 20.34
N ILE A 338 20.30 -7.47 19.35
CA ILE A 338 19.45 -8.67 19.36
C ILE A 338 20.28 -9.93 19.12
N ILE A 339 21.28 -9.89 18.23
CA ILE A 339 22.21 -10.99 17.99
C ILE A 339 22.98 -11.33 19.28
N ASP A 340 23.48 -10.32 20.00
CA ASP A 340 24.18 -10.51 21.27
C ASP A 340 23.30 -11.22 22.32
N LEU A 341 22.00 -10.92 22.32
CA LEU A 341 21.02 -11.56 23.22
C LEU A 341 20.76 -13.03 22.87
N LEU A 342 20.99 -13.45 21.63
CA LEU A 342 20.78 -14.84 21.21
C LEU A 342 21.86 -15.80 21.74
N LYS A 343 22.96 -15.29 22.31
CA LYS A 343 24.04 -16.09 22.92
C LYS A 343 24.45 -17.27 22.04
N ILE A 344 24.97 -16.92 20.87
CA ILE A 344 25.37 -17.82 19.78
C ILE A 344 26.71 -18.48 20.10
#